data_AF-A0A662SK90-F1
#
_entry.id   AF-A0A662SK90-F1
#
_cell.length_a   1.000
_cell.length_b   1.000
_cell.length_c   1.000
_cell.angle_alpha   90.00
_cell.angle_beta   90.00
_cell.angle_gamma   90.00
#
_symmetry.space_group_name_H-M   'P 1'
#
loop_
_entity.id
_entity.type
_entity.pdbx_description
1 polymer ?
#
loop_
_entity_poly.entity_id
_entity_poly.type
_entity_poly.pdbx_seq_one_letter_code
_entity_poly.pdbx_strand_id
1 'polypeptide(L)'
;MSRKTKAIISAGIYVLLLAVLPSVGLAMAPADLVQYASIIFGKELRSIVITFSILGIILGCLSVVRGVVKEESYVYLISGILMPVIWYYLTLYGLGFGRPGNFGRTFILMSRDGSTMSVLIDIRIILVILGFAFALEIASTLVEFLAAREKVGDTAPEN
;
A
#
# COMPACT_ATOMS: atom_id res chain seq x y z
N MET A 1 7.92 24.05 -2.10
CA MET A 1 6.67 23.49 -2.66
C MET A 1 5.63 23.38 -1.55
N SER A 2 4.40 23.85 -1.75
CA SER A 2 3.36 23.87 -0.70
C SER A 2 2.92 22.45 -0.31
N ARG A 3 2.41 22.28 0.92
CA ARG A 3 1.88 20.98 1.42
C ARG A 3 0.75 20.45 0.53
N LYS A 4 -0.12 21.32 0.05
CA LYS A 4 -1.21 21.00 -0.88
C LYS A 4 -0.67 20.50 -2.22
N THR A 5 0.36 21.16 -2.75
CA THR A 5 1.01 20.73 -4.02
C THR A 5 1.67 19.37 -3.86
N LYS A 6 2.37 19.11 -2.74
CA LYS A 6 2.95 17.79 -2.45
C LYS A 6 1.87 16.71 -2.44
N ALA A 7 0.76 16.95 -1.74
CA ALA A 7 -0.36 16.02 -1.62
C ALA A 7 -1.02 15.70 -2.96
N ILE A 8 -1.21 16.70 -3.83
CA ILE A 8 -1.78 16.48 -5.17
C ILE A 8 -0.83 15.64 -6.03
N ILE A 9 0.48 15.94 -5.99
CA ILE A 9 1.47 15.17 -6.73
C ILE A 9 1.53 13.74 -6.23
N SER A 10 1.59 13.51 -4.92
CA SER A 10 1.59 12.15 -4.35
C SER A 10 0.30 11.40 -4.69
N ALA A 11 -0.85 12.05 -4.67
CA ALA A 11 -2.10 11.44 -5.09
C ALA A 11 -2.07 10.99 -6.56
N GLY A 12 -1.57 11.85 -7.45
CA GLY A 12 -1.35 11.52 -8.85
C GLY A 12 -0.40 10.33 -9.02
N ILE A 13 0.70 10.30 -8.25
CA ILE A 13 1.66 9.18 -8.26
C ILE A 13 0.99 7.88 -7.80
N TYR A 14 0.20 7.88 -6.72
CA TYR A 14 -0.46 6.66 -6.24
C TYR A 14 -1.45 6.10 -7.24
N VAL A 15 -2.28 6.96 -7.83
CA VAL A 15 -3.23 6.55 -8.87
C VAL A 15 -2.49 6.05 -10.10
N LEU A 16 -1.43 6.73 -10.52
CA LEU A 16 -0.66 6.33 -11.69
C LEU A 16 0.03 4.97 -11.48
N LEU A 17 0.76 4.81 -10.38
CA LEU A 17 1.55 3.62 -10.11
C LEU A 17 0.70 2.39 -9.77
N LEU A 18 -0.41 2.56 -9.05
CA LEU A 18 -1.18 1.44 -8.50
C LEU A 18 -2.47 1.17 -9.27
N ALA A 19 -3.03 2.16 -9.98
CA ALA A 19 -4.25 1.96 -10.77
C ALA A 19 -3.97 1.97 -12.27
N VAL A 20 -3.37 3.04 -12.79
CA VAL A 20 -3.23 3.24 -14.25
C VAL A 20 -2.22 2.26 -14.84
N LEU A 21 -0.98 2.24 -14.34
CA LEU A 21 0.08 1.39 -14.90
C LEU A 21 -0.27 -0.10 -14.85
N PRO A 22 -0.78 -0.67 -13.72
CA PRO A 22 -1.14 -2.08 -13.69
C PRO A 22 -2.32 -2.42 -14.60
N SER A 23 -3.31 -1.51 -14.71
CA SER A 23 -4.48 -1.72 -15.58
C SER A 23 -4.11 -1.67 -17.06
N VAL A 24 -3.32 -0.68 -17.46
CA VAL A 24 -2.83 -0.55 -18.84
C VAL A 24 -1.90 -1.72 -19.17
N GLY A 25 -0.98 -2.05 -18.26
CA GLY A 25 -0.07 -3.19 -18.42
C GLY A 25 -0.81 -4.51 -18.63
N LEU A 26 -1.89 -4.76 -17.89
CA LEU A 26 -2.74 -5.93 -18.08
C LEU A 26 -3.50 -5.88 -19.42
N ALA A 27 -4.02 -4.72 -19.82
CA ALA A 27 -4.77 -4.57 -21.07
C ALA A 27 -3.89 -4.75 -22.33
N MET A 28 -2.60 -4.41 -22.23
CA MET A 28 -1.62 -4.56 -23.30
C MET A 28 -0.87 -5.90 -23.27
N ALA A 29 -1.03 -6.69 -22.22
CA ALA A 29 -0.33 -7.95 -22.07
C ALA A 29 -0.87 -9.01 -23.05
N PRO A 30 0.01 -9.77 -23.74
CA PRO A 30 -0.38 -10.96 -24.50
C PRO A 30 -1.17 -11.95 -23.63
N ALA A 31 -2.20 -12.56 -24.21
CA ALA A 31 -3.08 -13.50 -23.50
C ALA A 31 -2.30 -14.66 -22.85
N ASP A 32 -1.26 -15.16 -23.54
CA ASP A 32 -0.41 -16.24 -23.04
C ASP A 32 0.29 -15.84 -21.73
N LEU A 33 0.87 -14.62 -21.65
CA LEU A 33 1.54 -14.14 -20.44
C LEU A 33 0.55 -13.99 -19.28
N VAL A 34 -0.67 -13.52 -19.56
CA VAL A 34 -1.72 -13.40 -18.54
C VAL A 34 -2.15 -14.78 -18.02
N GLN A 35 -2.25 -15.77 -18.90
CA GLN A 35 -2.58 -17.14 -18.54
C GLN A 35 -1.48 -17.79 -17.71
N TYR A 36 -0.21 -17.69 -18.14
CA TYR A 36 0.93 -18.20 -17.37
C TYR A 36 1.05 -17.54 -16.00
N ALA A 37 0.89 -16.22 -15.93
CA ALA A 37 0.89 -15.50 -14.66
C ALA A 37 -0.23 -15.97 -13.72
N SER A 38 -1.43 -16.21 -14.26
CA SER A 38 -2.56 -16.68 -13.45
C SER A 38 -2.34 -18.09 -12.90
N ILE A 39 -1.67 -18.96 -13.66
CA ILE A 39 -1.26 -20.30 -13.20
C ILE A 39 -0.21 -20.19 -12.08
N ILE A 40 0.80 -19.34 -12.26
CA ILE A 40 1.91 -19.18 -11.30
C ILE A 40 1.43 -18.54 -10.00
N PHE A 41 0.65 -17.47 -10.08
CA PHE A 41 0.14 -16.75 -8.91
C PHE A 41 -1.05 -17.47 -8.24
N GLY A 42 -1.62 -18.47 -8.91
CA GLY A 42 -2.77 -19.24 -8.41
C GLY A 42 -3.98 -18.34 -8.13
N LYS A 43 -4.09 -17.22 -8.83
CA LYS A 43 -5.15 -16.21 -8.76
C LYS A 43 -5.23 -15.49 -10.09
N GLU A 44 -6.43 -15.09 -10.49
CA GLU A 44 -6.61 -14.28 -11.69
C GLU A 44 -5.84 -12.96 -11.57
N LEU A 45 -4.93 -12.73 -12.52
CA LEU A 45 -4.13 -11.51 -12.57
C LEU A 45 -5.00 -10.24 -12.58
N ARG A 46 -6.18 -10.32 -13.22
CA ARG A 46 -7.20 -9.27 -13.20
C ARG A 46 -7.67 -8.90 -11.79
N SER A 47 -7.89 -9.88 -10.93
CA SER A 47 -8.30 -9.64 -9.53
C SER A 47 -7.21 -8.89 -8.76
N ILE A 48 -5.94 -9.27 -8.97
CA ILE A 48 -4.79 -8.59 -8.36
C ILE A 48 -4.76 -7.12 -8.80
N VAL A 49 -4.82 -6.87 -10.11
CA VAL A 49 -4.79 -5.51 -10.68
C VAL A 49 -5.94 -4.64 -10.16
N ILE A 50 -7.15 -5.19 -10.04
CA ILE A 50 -8.30 -4.46 -9.49
C ILE A 50 -8.04 -4.08 -8.01
N THR A 51 -7.52 -4.99 -7.20
CA THR A 51 -7.19 -4.70 -5.79
C THR A 51 -6.16 -3.57 -5.68
N PHE A 52 -5.08 -3.63 -6.46
CA PHE A 52 -4.08 -2.56 -6.50
C PHE A 52 -4.69 -1.22 -6.92
N SER A 53 -5.59 -1.25 -7.91
CA SER A 53 -6.24 -0.04 -8.43
C SER A 53 -7.13 0.64 -7.39
N ILE A 54 -7.97 -0.14 -6.71
CA ILE A 54 -8.85 0.37 -5.66
C ILE A 54 -8.03 0.99 -4.52
N LEU A 55 -6.99 0.30 -4.06
CA LEU A 55 -6.14 0.79 -2.99
C LEU A 55 -5.31 2.01 -3.42
N GLY A 56 -4.88 2.07 -4.68
CA GLY A 56 -4.22 3.24 -5.27
C GLY A 56 -5.10 4.48 -5.26
N ILE A 57 -6.37 4.33 -5.62
CA ILE A 57 -7.36 5.42 -5.57
C ILE A 57 -7.59 5.85 -4.12
N ILE A 58 -7.74 4.91 -3.17
CA ILE A 58 -7.92 5.22 -1.75
C ILE A 58 -6.70 5.98 -1.21
N LEU A 59 -5.48 5.54 -1.50
CA LEU A 59 -4.24 6.25 -1.13
C LEU A 59 -4.19 7.65 -1.74
N GLY A 60 -4.62 7.80 -3.00
CA GLY A 60 -4.77 9.10 -3.64
C GLY A 60 -5.69 10.04 -2.87
N CYS A 61 -6.90 9.57 -2.54
CA CYS A 61 -7.87 10.34 -1.76
C CYS A 61 -7.31 10.72 -0.36
N LEU A 62 -6.73 9.76 0.36
CA LEU A 62 -6.14 10.00 1.68
C LEU A 62 -5.01 11.02 1.61
N SER A 63 -4.19 10.97 0.57
CA SER A 63 -3.10 11.92 0.36
C SER A 63 -3.61 13.36 0.20
N VAL A 64 -4.66 13.56 -0.62
CA VAL A 64 -5.29 14.88 -0.78
C VAL A 64 -5.91 15.36 0.53
N VAL A 65 -6.67 14.49 1.23
CA VAL A 65 -7.28 14.82 2.53
C VAL A 65 -6.21 15.27 3.53
N ARG A 66 -5.14 14.48 3.68
CA ARG A 66 -4.02 14.81 4.57
C ARG A 66 -3.30 16.09 4.16
N GLY A 67 -3.28 16.44 2.88
CA GLY A 67 -2.69 17.68 2.37
C GLY A 67 -3.48 18.96 2.65
N VAL A 68 -4.81 18.84 2.80
CA VAL A 68 -5.73 19.98 2.94
C VAL A 68 -6.12 20.22 4.39
N VAL A 69 -6.23 19.16 5.18
CA VAL A 69 -6.63 19.22 6.59
C VAL A 69 -5.47 19.70 7.47
N LYS A 70 -5.78 20.49 8.51
CA LYS A 70 -4.78 20.97 9.48
C LYS A 70 -4.22 19.82 10.33
N GLU A 71 -2.95 19.93 10.73
CA GLU A 71 -2.22 18.85 11.44
C GLU A 71 -2.83 18.48 12.79
N GLU A 72 -3.46 19.43 13.47
CA GLU A 72 -4.11 19.23 14.76
C GLU A 72 -5.46 18.50 14.69
N SER A 73 -5.98 18.24 13.49
CA SER A 73 -7.27 17.57 13.29
C SER A 73 -7.16 16.06 13.41
N TYR A 74 -8.14 15.41 14.03
CA TYR A 74 -8.25 13.94 14.06
C TYR A 74 -8.29 13.33 12.65
N VAL A 75 -8.80 14.06 11.65
CA VAL A 75 -8.81 13.59 10.26
C VAL A 75 -7.39 13.52 9.70
N TYR A 76 -6.47 14.41 10.10
CA TYR A 76 -5.05 14.31 9.75
C TYR A 76 -4.43 13.06 10.35
N LEU A 77 -4.70 12.78 11.62
CA LEU A 77 -4.19 11.59 12.30
C LEU A 77 -4.69 10.29 11.65
N ILE A 78 -6.01 10.17 11.44
CA ILE A 78 -6.60 8.96 10.85
C ILE A 78 -6.07 8.74 9.43
N SER A 79 -6.05 9.78 8.60
CA SER A 79 -5.50 9.65 7.23
C SER A 79 -4.00 9.30 7.26
N GLY A 80 -3.25 9.86 8.20
CA GLY A 80 -1.83 9.56 8.38
C GLY A 80 -1.53 8.15 8.88
N ILE A 81 -2.43 7.52 9.65
CA ILE A 81 -2.32 6.11 10.07
C ILE A 81 -2.79 5.16 8.95
N LEU A 82 -3.87 5.50 8.24
CA LEU A 82 -4.41 4.64 7.19
C LEU A 82 -3.45 4.47 6.00
N MET A 83 -2.70 5.50 5.64
CA MET A 83 -1.71 5.43 4.56
C MET A 83 -0.68 4.29 4.75
N PRO A 84 0.09 4.25 5.86
CA PRO A 84 1.06 3.17 6.09
C PRO A 84 0.38 1.81 6.28
N VAL A 85 -0.84 1.74 6.83
CA VAL A 85 -1.61 0.48 6.91
C VAL A 85 -1.91 -0.09 5.53
N ILE A 86 -2.36 0.76 4.59
CA ILE A 86 -2.66 0.33 3.22
C ILE A 86 -1.37 -0.07 2.50
N TRP A 87 -0.26 0.66 2.68
CA TRP A 87 1.03 0.28 2.11
C TRP A 87 1.54 -1.07 2.65
N TYR A 88 1.42 -1.29 3.95
CA TYR A 88 1.79 -2.57 4.56
C TYR A 88 0.92 -3.71 4.00
N TYR A 89 -0.39 -3.50 3.89
CA TYR A 89 -1.29 -4.46 3.25
C TYR A 89 -0.94 -4.73 1.79
N LEU A 90 -0.68 -3.69 0.99
CA LEU A 90 -0.25 -3.82 -0.41
C LEU A 90 1.03 -4.64 -0.52
N THR A 91 1.95 -4.48 0.42
CA THR A 91 3.20 -5.23 0.43
C THR A 91 2.97 -6.70 0.76
N LEU A 92 2.15 -7.01 1.77
CA LEU A 92 1.71 -8.38 2.06
C LEU A 92 0.98 -9.01 0.87
N TYR A 93 0.11 -8.23 0.23
CA TYR A 93 -0.67 -8.69 -0.91
C TYR A 93 0.19 -8.96 -2.14
N GLY A 94 1.07 -8.02 -2.50
CA GLY A 94 1.97 -8.15 -3.64
C GLY A 94 2.98 -9.27 -3.47
N LEU A 95 3.64 -9.32 -2.33
CA LEU A 95 4.63 -10.36 -2.05
C LEU A 95 4.00 -11.75 -1.82
N GLY A 96 2.78 -11.80 -1.30
CA GLY A 96 1.97 -13.02 -1.21
C GLY A 96 1.27 -13.40 -2.51
N PHE A 97 1.57 -12.72 -3.63
CA PHE A 97 0.94 -12.94 -4.94
C PHE A 97 -0.59 -12.97 -4.89
N GLY A 98 -1.19 -12.02 -4.18
CA GLY A 98 -2.63 -11.89 -3.99
C GLY A 98 -3.20 -12.73 -2.85
N ARG A 99 -2.35 -13.37 -2.04
CA ARG A 99 -2.69 -14.15 -0.83
C ARG A 99 -2.01 -13.56 0.41
N PRO A 100 -2.50 -12.43 0.95
CA PRO A 100 -1.87 -11.73 2.07
C PRO A 100 -1.86 -12.57 3.36
N GLY A 101 -2.83 -13.49 3.52
CA GLY A 101 -2.94 -14.39 4.67
C GLY A 101 -1.81 -15.42 4.79
N ASN A 102 -0.96 -15.56 3.77
CA ASN A 102 0.18 -16.46 3.84
C ASN A 102 1.39 -15.85 4.58
N PHE A 103 1.30 -14.58 5.00
CA PHE A 103 2.31 -13.87 5.80
C PHE A 103 3.75 -14.11 5.31
N GLY A 104 3.97 -13.92 4.02
CA GLY A 104 5.30 -14.00 3.43
C GLY A 104 5.80 -15.42 3.12
N ARG A 105 4.91 -16.41 3.07
CA ARG A 105 5.22 -17.72 2.51
C ARG A 105 4.43 -17.94 1.23
N THR A 106 5.11 -18.19 0.12
CA THR A 106 4.44 -18.55 -1.13
C THR A 106 5.04 -19.84 -1.66
N PHE A 107 4.17 -20.79 -2.00
CA PHE A 107 4.54 -21.97 -2.76
C PHE A 107 4.25 -21.73 -4.24
N ILE A 108 5.27 -21.86 -5.07
CA ILE A 108 5.12 -21.97 -6.53
C ILE A 108 5.18 -23.46 -6.86
N LEU A 109 4.08 -23.99 -7.37
CA LEU A 109 3.96 -25.39 -7.77
C LEU A 109 4.13 -25.47 -9.28
N MET A 110 5.10 -26.27 -9.73
CA MET A 110 5.28 -26.62 -11.14
C MET A 110 5.18 -28.14 -11.26
N SER A 111 4.14 -28.59 -11.95
CA SER A 111 3.96 -30.01 -12.29
C SER A 111 4.25 -30.20 -13.77
N ARG A 112 5.23 -31.05 -14.10
CA ARG A 112 5.54 -31.44 -15.47
C ARG A 112 5.96 -32.91 -15.49
N ASP A 113 5.36 -33.69 -16.41
CA ASP A 113 5.69 -35.09 -16.69
C ASP A 113 5.77 -35.99 -15.45
N GLY A 114 4.75 -35.93 -14.58
CA GLY A 114 4.63 -36.78 -13.38
C GLY A 114 5.51 -36.38 -12.20
N SER A 115 6.40 -35.39 -12.37
CA SER A 115 7.17 -34.79 -11.29
C SER A 115 6.53 -33.47 -10.84
N THR A 116 6.37 -33.29 -9.53
CA THR A 116 5.90 -32.03 -8.94
C THR A 116 7.06 -31.38 -8.22
N MET A 117 7.54 -30.27 -8.78
CA MET A 117 8.52 -29.41 -8.16
C MET A 117 7.79 -28.30 -7.42
N SER A 118 8.13 -28.09 -6.15
CA SER A 118 7.63 -26.96 -5.37
C SER A 118 8.78 -26.06 -4.97
N VAL A 119 8.61 -24.75 -5.16
CA VAL A 119 9.54 -23.73 -4.70
C VAL A 119 8.86 -22.95 -3.60
N LEU A 120 9.44 -22.98 -2.40
CA LEU A 120 9.02 -22.15 -1.29
C LEU A 120 9.79 -20.83 -1.33
N ILE A 121 9.05 -19.73 -1.45
CA ILE A 121 9.55 -18.38 -1.22
C ILE A 121 9.15 -17.98 0.20
N ASP A 122 10.14 -17.83 1.08
CA ASP A 122 9.95 -17.34 2.45
C ASP A 122 10.60 -15.96 2.60
N ILE A 123 9.77 -14.95 2.77
CA ILE A 123 10.15 -13.53 2.85
C ILE A 123 9.73 -12.92 4.19
N ARG A 124 9.50 -13.76 5.21
CA ARG A 124 9.06 -13.29 6.53
C ARG A 124 10.00 -12.25 7.14
N ILE A 125 11.30 -12.36 6.91
CA ILE A 125 12.26 -11.36 7.39
C ILE A 125 12.02 -9.96 6.80
N ILE A 126 11.64 -9.89 5.53
CA ILE A 126 11.27 -8.63 4.86
C ILE A 126 10.02 -8.05 5.53
N LEU A 127 9.03 -8.89 5.87
CA LEU A 127 7.81 -8.46 6.55
C LEU A 127 8.06 -7.94 7.97
N VAL A 128 9.04 -8.50 8.69
CA VAL A 128 9.44 -8.00 10.01
C VAL A 128 10.07 -6.62 9.89
N ILE A 129 11.01 -6.44 8.95
CA ILE A 129 11.66 -5.15 8.70
C ILE A 129 10.63 -4.09 8.29
N LEU A 130 9.72 -4.45 7.38
CA LEU A 130 8.63 -3.57 6.95
C LEU A 130 7.65 -3.27 8.08
N GLY A 131 7.35 -4.25 8.94
CA GLY A 131 6.49 -4.07 10.10
C GLY A 131 7.10 -3.07 11.09
N PHE A 132 8.42 -3.10 11.28
CA PHE A 132 9.13 -2.12 12.09
C PHE A 132 9.09 -0.72 11.45
N ALA A 133 9.37 -0.59 10.16
CA ALA A 133 9.26 0.68 9.44
C ALA A 133 7.84 1.27 9.50
N PHE A 134 6.83 0.42 9.33
CA PHE A 134 5.42 0.74 9.48
C PHE A 134 5.09 1.30 10.88
N ALA A 135 5.58 0.64 11.94
CA ALA A 135 5.37 1.10 13.31
C ALA A 135 6.01 2.47 13.56
N LEU A 136 7.22 2.71 13.03
CA LEU A 136 7.89 4.01 13.12
C LEU A 136 7.13 5.11 12.39
N GLU A 137 6.56 4.83 11.22
CA GLU A 137 5.77 5.81 10.45
C GLU A 137 4.48 6.22 11.18
N ILE A 138 3.82 5.26 11.83
CA ILE A 138 2.66 5.55 12.71
C ILE A 138 3.09 6.39 13.91
N ALA A 139 4.18 6.01 14.59
CA ALA A 139 4.69 6.76 15.73
C ALA A 139 5.05 8.20 15.35
N SER A 140 5.72 8.39 14.20
CA SER A 140 6.03 9.73 13.65
C SER A 140 4.77 10.55 13.43
N THR A 141 3.74 9.97 12.82
CA THR A 141 2.46 10.65 12.57
C THR A 141 1.76 11.05 13.88
N LEU A 142 1.83 10.21 14.92
CA LEU A 142 1.29 10.52 16.25
C LEU A 142 2.04 11.68 16.90
N VAL A 143 3.37 11.68 16.83
CA VAL A 143 4.20 12.76 17.38
C VAL A 143 3.91 14.09 16.68
N GLU A 144 3.82 14.10 15.35
CA GLU A 144 3.43 15.29 14.58
C GLU A 144 2.08 15.84 15.02
N PHE A 145 1.08 14.96 15.19
CA PHE A 145 -0.26 15.34 15.62
C PHE A 145 -0.28 15.94 17.03
N LEU A 146 0.41 15.31 17.98
CA LEU A 146 0.49 15.78 19.37
C LEU A 146 1.21 17.14 19.45
N ALA A 147 2.35 17.29 18.76
CA ALA A 147 3.08 18.54 18.71
C ALA A 147 2.27 19.67 18.06
N ALA A 148 1.44 19.37 17.06
CA ALA A 148 0.54 20.35 16.46
C ALA A 148 -0.57 20.79 17.43
N ARG A 149 -1.15 19.86 18.21
CA ARG A 149 -2.16 20.21 19.22
C ARG A 149 -1.61 21.01 20.39
N GLU A 150 -0.40 20.68 20.85
CA GLU A 150 0.27 21.40 21.95
C GLU A 150 0.47 22.89 21.59
N LYS A 151 0.96 23.18 20.39
CA LYS A 151 1.13 24.56 19.89
C LYS A 151 -0.16 25.36 19.81
N VAL A 152 -1.28 24.70 19.51
CA VAL A 152 -2.60 25.35 19.49
C VAL A 152 -3.10 25.61 20.91
N GLY A 153 -2.74 24.77 21.88
CA GLY A 153 -3.02 24.97 23.31
C GLY A 153 -2.26 26.16 23.89
N ASP A 154 -0.96 26.27 23.62
CA ASP A 154 -0.09 27.36 24.10
C ASP A 154 -0.41 28.75 23.52
N THR A 155 -1.16 28.81 22.41
CA THR A 155 -1.56 30.07 21.76
C THR A 155 -2.99 30.49 22.09
N ALA A 156 -3.72 29.71 22.90
CA ALA A 156 -5.01 30.13 23.44
C ALA A 156 -4.77 31.19 24.53
N PRO A 157 -5.43 32.36 24.48
CA PRO A 157 -5.29 33.36 25.53
C PRO A 157 -5.74 32.75 26.86
N GLU A 158 -4.89 32.87 27.89
CA GLU A 158 -5.28 32.64 29.28
C GLU A 158 -6.46 33.58 29.59
N ASN A 159 -7.62 33.00 29.85
CA ASN A 159 -8.77 33.73 30.38
C ASN A 159 -8.61 33.92 31.89
#